data_AF-A0A2M7KHW9-F1
#
_entry.id   AF-A0A2M7KHW9-F1
#
_cell.length_a   1.000
_cell.length_b   1.000
_cell.length_c   1.000
_cell.angle_alpha   90.00
_cell.angle_beta   90.00
_cell.angle_gamma   90.00
#
_symmetry.space_group_name_H-M   'P 1'
#
loop_
_entity.id
_entity.type
_entity.pdbx_description
1 polymer ?
#
loop_
_entity_poly.entity_id
_entity_poly.type
_entity_poly.pdbx_seq_one_letter_code
_entity_poly.pdbx_strand_id
1 'polypeptide(L)'
;MAEVVQAPIKSELDVVQTFGRVSQLPSHGLLLNDWLARLDQNIDSGILLLYDGLDTGFGSTTGDRQRRLDAIAGLFDFWIDRGAGLRNLRLKIFLREDIWRKVQFENKSHLFGRSVMLHWQDQATFLKVALKQARNSQLFRGLVTTASQGRVGPETEIENWSEDEAFEAWGLLVGERMKGGKTTFTRNWVWKRLADGKDDHSPRYLLQLLHSVVEWEKLEHKRSPYDGSIVRPRAMEVCLPKVSQEALGALAEEFGELDPLLKHLRQIGSTPFQAREVRDLEDLVMLAREVGVLSVYEGTEDRVERYTVPEIYRHALNLGRRGQV
;
A
#
# COMPACT_ATOMS: atom_id res chain seq x y z
N MET A 1 -17.52 30.51 23.00
CA MET A 1 -17.26 29.86 21.70
C MET A 1 -17.19 30.88 20.57
N ALA A 2 -18.28 31.59 20.23
CA ALA A 2 -18.30 32.56 19.12
C ALA A 2 -17.18 33.62 19.23
N GLU A 3 -16.94 34.21 20.40
CA GLU A 3 -15.86 35.20 20.61
C GLU A 3 -14.45 34.62 20.46
N VAL A 4 -14.26 33.32 20.71
CA VAL A 4 -12.95 32.66 20.62
C VAL A 4 -12.63 32.24 19.19
N VAL A 5 -13.66 31.96 18.38
CA VAL A 5 -13.56 31.50 16.98
C VAL A 5 -13.60 32.67 15.97
N GLN A 6 -13.69 33.92 16.44
CA GLN A 6 -13.85 35.12 15.60
C GLN A 6 -12.69 35.44 14.65
N ALA A 7 -11.50 34.84 14.85
CA ALA A 7 -10.38 35.07 13.94
C ALA A 7 -10.57 34.24 12.65
N PRO A 8 -10.45 34.85 11.46
CA PRO A 8 -10.50 34.08 10.22
C PRO A 8 -9.37 33.05 10.20
N ILE A 9 -9.73 31.79 10.04
CA ILE A 9 -8.77 30.69 9.89
C ILE A 9 -8.13 30.82 8.50
N LYS A 10 -6.83 31.14 8.45
CA LYS A 10 -6.09 31.32 7.19
C LYS A 10 -4.99 30.27 7.02
N SER A 11 -4.63 29.57 8.08
CA SER A 11 -3.59 28.55 8.12
C SER A 11 -3.91 27.43 9.10
N GLU A 12 -3.23 26.30 8.97
CA GLU A 12 -3.29 25.18 9.94
C GLU A 12 -2.87 25.63 11.35
N LEU A 13 -1.90 26.55 11.44
CA LEU A 13 -1.47 27.12 12.71
C LEU A 13 -2.61 27.87 13.41
N ASP A 14 -3.45 28.59 12.67
CA ASP A 14 -4.61 29.28 13.23
C ASP A 14 -5.63 28.29 13.80
N VAL A 15 -5.78 27.11 13.18
CA VAL A 15 -6.63 26.03 13.69
C VAL A 15 -6.11 25.54 15.03
N VAL A 16 -4.81 25.21 15.12
CA VAL A 16 -4.17 24.74 16.36
C VAL A 16 -4.29 25.78 17.47
N GLN A 17 -3.99 27.04 17.17
CA GLN A 17 -4.12 28.14 18.15
C GLN A 17 -5.56 28.35 18.61
N THR A 18 -6.53 28.17 17.71
CA THR A 18 -7.95 28.27 18.07
C THR A 18 -8.36 27.13 18.99
N PHE A 19 -7.97 25.89 18.70
CA PHE A 19 -8.19 24.77 19.62
C PHE A 19 -7.48 24.97 20.97
N GLY A 20 -6.27 25.52 20.96
CA GLY A 20 -5.55 25.90 22.18
C GLY A 20 -6.36 26.88 23.04
N ARG A 21 -6.92 27.94 22.44
CA ARG A 21 -7.77 28.90 23.15
C ARG A 21 -9.09 28.28 23.63
N VAL A 22 -9.73 27.43 22.81
CA VAL A 22 -10.98 26.75 23.20
C VAL A 22 -10.74 25.80 24.36
N SER A 23 -9.61 25.09 24.40
CA SER A 23 -9.27 24.15 25.48
C SER A 23 -9.14 24.82 26.85
N GLN A 24 -8.88 26.13 26.89
CA GLN A 24 -8.79 26.91 28.12
C GLN A 24 -10.17 27.33 28.68
N LEU A 25 -11.25 27.14 27.91
CA LEU A 25 -12.59 27.48 28.37
C LEU A 25 -13.11 26.46 29.41
N PRO A 26 -13.84 26.92 30.44
CA PRO A 26 -14.60 26.02 31.30
C PRO A 26 -15.57 25.19 30.45
N SER A 27 -15.65 23.88 30.73
CA SER A 27 -16.55 22.96 30.02
C SER A 27 -16.35 22.92 28.49
N HIS A 28 -15.13 23.18 28.00
CA HIS A 28 -14.82 23.21 26.56
C HIS A 28 -15.33 21.97 25.80
N GLY A 29 -15.25 20.77 26.40
CA GLY A 29 -15.74 19.55 25.77
C GLY A 29 -17.26 19.58 25.49
N LEU A 30 -18.06 20.09 26.43
CA LEU A 30 -19.51 20.24 26.24
C LEU A 30 -19.81 21.32 25.18
N LEU A 31 -19.07 22.42 25.21
CA LEU A 31 -19.23 23.51 24.25
C LEU A 31 -18.90 23.08 22.81
N LEU A 32 -17.83 22.30 22.63
CA LEU A 32 -17.46 21.72 21.34
C LEU A 32 -18.51 20.73 20.84
N ASN A 33 -19.05 19.89 21.73
CA ASN A 33 -20.09 18.93 21.37
C ASN A 33 -21.39 19.60 20.93
N ASP A 34 -21.86 20.62 21.67
CA ASP A 34 -23.05 21.39 21.29
C ASP A 34 -22.83 22.11 19.94
N TRP A 35 -21.65 22.71 19.75
CA TRP A 35 -21.29 23.34 18.49
C TRP A 35 -21.29 22.35 17.32
N LEU A 36 -20.69 21.17 17.49
CA LEU A 36 -20.65 20.13 16.46
C LEU A 36 -22.05 19.61 16.12
N ALA A 37 -22.90 19.39 17.12
CA ALA A 37 -24.28 18.96 16.91
C ALA A 37 -25.11 20.00 16.14
N ARG A 38 -24.94 21.28 16.47
CA ARG A 38 -25.57 22.38 15.72
C ARG A 38 -25.03 22.47 14.30
N LEU A 39 -23.72 22.32 14.11
CA LEU A 39 -23.11 22.29 12.80
C LEU A 39 -23.71 21.17 11.94
N ASP A 40 -23.76 19.95 12.47
CA ASP A 40 -24.39 18.79 11.80
C ASP A 40 -25.83 19.07 11.38
N GLN A 41 -26.64 19.67 12.26
CA GLN A 41 -28.06 19.97 11.98
C GLN A 41 -28.26 21.04 10.90
N ASN A 42 -27.34 21.99 10.77
CA ASN A 42 -27.45 23.12 9.83
C ASN A 42 -26.74 22.88 8.49
N ILE A 43 -26.22 21.66 8.26
CA ILE A 43 -25.63 21.27 6.98
C ILE A 43 -26.75 20.77 6.05
N ASP A 44 -26.94 21.47 4.93
CA ASP A 44 -28.00 21.19 3.96
C ASP A 44 -27.78 19.91 3.14
N SER A 45 -26.52 19.48 2.98
CA SER A 45 -26.16 18.29 2.19
C SER A 45 -25.12 17.46 2.95
N GLY A 46 -25.27 16.12 2.95
CA GLY A 46 -24.36 15.25 3.68
C GLY A 46 -22.90 15.47 3.27
N ILE A 47 -22.05 15.86 4.22
CA ILE A 47 -20.61 16.04 4.07
C ILE A 47 -19.90 14.78 4.59
N LEU A 48 -19.02 14.22 3.76
CA LEU A 48 -18.11 13.14 4.15
C LEU A 48 -16.73 13.72 4.46
N LEU A 49 -16.31 13.62 5.73
CA LEU A 49 -14.96 13.94 6.18
C LEU A 49 -14.07 12.72 6.03
N LEU A 50 -13.04 12.84 5.21
CA LEU A 50 -12.06 11.80 4.96
C LEU A 50 -10.77 12.12 5.72
N TYR A 51 -10.38 11.23 6.63
CA TYR A 51 -9.12 11.32 7.37
C TYR A 51 -8.14 10.33 6.76
N ASP A 52 -6.99 10.83 6.31
CA ASP A 52 -5.90 10.03 5.73
C ASP A 52 -4.55 10.61 6.19
N GLY A 53 -3.47 9.84 6.04
CA GLY A 53 -2.12 10.25 6.44
C GLY A 53 -1.98 10.46 7.96
N LEU A 54 -2.75 9.72 8.76
CA LEU A 54 -2.76 9.83 10.23
C LEU A 54 -1.44 9.43 10.90
N ASP A 55 -0.48 8.93 10.14
CA ASP A 55 0.88 8.62 10.56
C ASP A 55 1.90 9.72 10.26
N THR A 56 1.50 10.75 9.50
CA THR A 56 2.35 11.87 9.09
C THR A 56 2.33 13.01 10.10
N GLY A 57 3.37 13.84 10.11
CA GLY A 57 3.49 15.00 11.01
C GLY A 57 3.88 14.65 12.45
N PHE A 58 3.94 13.36 12.80
CA PHE A 58 4.56 12.87 14.02
C PHE A 58 6.05 12.63 13.75
N GLY A 59 6.93 13.07 14.66
CA GLY A 59 8.35 12.75 14.57
C GLY A 59 8.62 11.24 14.70
N SER A 60 9.90 10.85 14.63
CA SER A 60 10.30 9.44 14.63
C SER A 60 10.67 8.88 16.01
N THR A 61 10.68 9.71 17.05
CA THR A 61 11.08 9.27 18.40
C THR A 61 10.03 8.38 19.04
N THR A 62 10.40 7.61 20.07
CA THR A 62 9.45 6.80 20.85
C THR A 62 8.31 7.65 21.43
N GLY A 63 8.62 8.85 21.91
CA GLY A 63 7.62 9.79 22.41
C GLY A 63 6.66 10.26 21.31
N ASP A 64 7.17 10.52 20.10
CA ASP A 64 6.33 10.91 18.96
C ASP A 64 5.40 9.77 18.53
N ARG A 65 5.92 8.54 18.48
CA ARG A 65 5.14 7.33 18.18
C ARG A 65 4.01 7.12 19.21
N GLN A 66 4.27 7.35 20.50
CA GLN A 66 3.24 7.25 21.52
C GLN A 66 2.18 8.34 21.34
N ARG A 67 2.59 9.62 21.15
CA ARG A 67 1.64 10.70 20.88
C ARG A 67 0.75 10.43 19.67
N ARG A 68 1.30 9.79 18.63
CA ARG A 68 0.52 9.34 17.47
C ARG A 68 -0.54 8.33 17.87
N LEU A 69 -0.19 7.30 18.64
CA LEU A 69 -1.15 6.29 19.09
C LEU A 69 -2.25 6.92 19.94
N ASP A 70 -1.90 7.83 20.85
CA ASP A 70 -2.84 8.53 21.72
C ASP A 70 -3.80 9.43 20.91
N ALA A 71 -3.29 10.15 19.91
CA ALA A 71 -4.09 10.98 19.02
C ALA A 71 -5.08 10.15 18.18
N ILE A 72 -4.63 9.01 17.66
CA ILE A 72 -5.47 8.10 16.89
C ILE A 72 -6.51 7.43 17.79
N ALA A 73 -6.14 7.01 19.00
CA ALA A 73 -7.08 6.49 20.00
C ALA A 73 -8.20 7.50 20.30
N GLY A 74 -7.83 8.75 20.59
CA GLY A 74 -8.81 9.82 20.83
C GLY A 74 -9.73 10.11 19.63
N LEU A 75 -9.23 9.99 18.40
CA LEU A 75 -10.06 10.10 17.19
C LEU A 75 -11.10 8.98 17.12
N PHE A 76 -10.72 7.74 17.44
CA PHE A 76 -11.65 6.61 17.44
C PHE A 76 -12.66 6.67 18.59
N ASP A 77 -12.22 7.07 19.79
CA ASP A 77 -13.13 7.30 20.93
C ASP A 77 -14.18 8.36 20.57
N PHE A 78 -13.76 9.48 19.99
CA PHE A 78 -14.67 10.51 19.47
C PHE A 78 -15.64 9.95 18.41
N TRP A 79 -15.14 9.14 17.47
CA TRP A 79 -15.97 8.59 16.41
C TRP A 79 -17.03 7.62 16.97
N ILE A 80 -16.67 6.75 17.92
CA ILE A 80 -17.59 5.82 18.58
C ILE A 80 -18.64 6.58 19.39
N ASP A 81 -18.22 7.51 20.22
CA ASP A 81 -19.09 8.17 21.19
C ASP A 81 -20.01 9.21 20.55
N ARG A 82 -19.50 9.95 19.56
CA ARG A 82 -20.15 11.15 19.01
C ARG A 82 -20.35 11.04 17.51
N GLY A 83 -19.30 10.66 16.79
CA GLY A 83 -19.32 10.60 15.33
C GLY A 83 -20.42 9.70 14.76
N ALA A 84 -20.72 8.59 15.43
CA ALA A 84 -21.80 7.67 15.03
C ALA A 84 -23.20 8.32 15.07
N GLY A 85 -23.40 9.32 15.93
CA GLY A 85 -24.68 10.03 16.08
C GLY A 85 -24.90 11.18 15.09
N LEU A 86 -23.85 11.62 14.40
CA LEU A 86 -23.93 12.68 13.39
C LEU A 86 -24.67 12.18 12.14
N ARG A 87 -25.55 13.00 11.58
CA ARG A 87 -26.42 12.63 10.45
C ARG A 87 -25.86 13.11 9.13
N ASN A 88 -25.49 14.38 9.10
CA ASN A 88 -25.05 15.09 7.90
C ASN A 88 -23.53 15.15 7.80
N LEU A 89 -22.80 15.02 8.92
CA LEU A 89 -21.36 14.86 8.97
C LEU A 89 -21.01 13.38 9.14
N ARG A 90 -20.50 12.75 8.09
CA ARG A 90 -20.02 11.37 8.13
C ARG A 90 -18.51 11.33 8.10
N LEU A 91 -17.93 10.34 8.78
CA LEU A 91 -16.49 10.18 8.87
C LEU A 91 -16.07 8.90 8.15
N LYS A 92 -14.98 8.98 7.40
CA LYS A 92 -14.24 7.81 6.92
C LYS A 92 -12.78 7.96 7.26
N ILE A 93 -12.27 6.99 8.02
CA ILE A 93 -10.90 7.00 8.56
C ILE A 93 -10.10 5.97 7.77
N PHE A 94 -9.07 6.43 7.06
CA PHE A 94 -8.06 5.61 6.44
C PHE A 94 -6.90 5.49 7.43
N LEU A 95 -6.62 4.26 7.83
CA LEU A 95 -5.56 3.96 8.76
C LEU A 95 -4.79 2.73 8.28
N ARG A 96 -3.47 2.80 8.39
CA ARG A 96 -2.60 1.68 8.10
C ARG A 96 -2.83 0.54 9.09
N GLU A 97 -2.78 -0.69 8.58
CA GLU A 97 -3.09 -1.88 9.37
C GLU A 97 -2.12 -2.08 10.56
N ASP A 98 -0.82 -1.83 10.35
CA ASP A 98 0.20 -1.97 11.38
C ASP A 98 -0.04 -1.01 12.55
N ILE A 99 -0.53 0.20 12.27
CA ILE A 99 -0.92 1.17 13.29
C ILE A 99 -2.21 0.72 13.96
N TRP A 100 -3.22 0.33 13.19
CA TRP A 100 -4.48 -0.20 13.72
C TRP A 100 -4.26 -1.34 14.72
N ARG A 101 -3.33 -2.25 14.45
CA ARG A 101 -2.97 -3.35 15.37
C ARG A 101 -2.39 -2.86 16.70
N LYS A 102 -1.64 -1.75 16.70
CA LYS A 102 -0.96 -1.18 17.88
C LYS A 102 -1.84 -0.25 18.72
N VAL A 103 -2.78 0.49 18.11
CA VAL A 103 -3.65 1.44 18.83
C VAL A 103 -4.57 0.68 19.78
N GLN A 104 -4.64 1.13 21.04
CA GLN A 104 -5.52 0.60 22.08
C GLN A 104 -6.50 1.68 22.53
N PHE A 105 -7.80 1.37 22.55
CA PHE A 105 -8.88 2.26 23.00
C PHE A 105 -10.12 1.45 23.37
N GLU A 106 -11.04 2.07 24.11
CA GLU A 106 -12.24 1.39 24.59
C GLU A 106 -13.18 1.04 23.43
N ASN A 107 -13.90 -0.07 23.54
CA ASN A 107 -14.90 -0.49 22.53
C ASN A 107 -14.36 -0.66 21.10
N LYS A 108 -13.04 -0.87 20.91
CA LYS A 108 -12.43 -1.17 19.60
C LYS A 108 -13.15 -2.29 18.84
N SER A 109 -13.70 -3.26 19.56
CA SER A 109 -14.48 -4.36 18.98
C SER A 109 -15.77 -3.94 18.29
N HIS A 110 -16.36 -2.79 18.66
CA HIS A 110 -17.57 -2.27 18.02
C HIS A 110 -17.32 -1.83 16.57
N LEU A 111 -16.05 -1.75 16.15
CA LEU A 111 -15.65 -1.33 14.82
C LEU A 111 -15.38 -2.49 13.86
N PHE A 112 -15.34 -3.74 14.34
CA PHE A 112 -15.07 -4.90 13.47
C PHE A 112 -16.09 -5.04 12.32
N GLY A 113 -17.36 -4.69 12.55
CA GLY A 113 -18.41 -4.67 11.51
C GLY A 113 -18.48 -3.38 10.69
N ARG A 114 -17.59 -2.41 10.96
CA ARG A 114 -17.58 -1.08 10.34
C ARG A 114 -16.23 -0.75 9.68
N SER A 115 -15.34 -1.72 9.60
CA SER A 115 -14.04 -1.61 8.93
C SER A 115 -14.03 -2.40 7.62
N VAL A 116 -13.36 -1.86 6.61
CA VAL A 116 -13.03 -2.59 5.38
C VAL A 116 -11.54 -2.54 5.21
N MET A 117 -10.94 -3.70 5.00
CA MET A 117 -9.51 -3.84 4.75
C MET A 117 -9.25 -3.75 3.26
N LEU A 118 -8.34 -2.87 2.84
CA LEU A 118 -7.95 -2.76 1.43
C LEU A 118 -6.86 -3.80 1.14
N HIS A 119 -7.23 -4.88 0.48
CA HIS A 119 -6.32 -5.94 0.07
C HIS A 119 -6.54 -6.30 -1.39
N TRP A 120 -5.45 -6.61 -2.09
CA TRP A 120 -5.47 -7.11 -3.45
C TRP A 120 -5.25 -8.62 -3.42
N GLN A 121 -6.33 -9.36 -3.16
CA GLN A 121 -6.26 -10.82 -2.98
C GLN A 121 -6.29 -11.58 -4.31
N ASP A 122 -6.83 -10.97 -5.37
CA ASP A 122 -6.90 -11.58 -6.69
C ASP A 122 -6.03 -10.84 -7.72
N GLN A 123 -5.47 -11.64 -8.62
CA GLN A 123 -4.56 -11.16 -9.65
C GLN A 123 -5.22 -10.15 -10.58
N ALA A 124 -6.51 -10.31 -10.92
CA ALA A 124 -7.19 -9.39 -11.83
C ALA A 124 -7.32 -8.00 -11.22
N THR A 125 -7.82 -7.88 -9.99
CA THR A 125 -7.96 -6.61 -9.25
C THR A 125 -6.61 -5.92 -9.06
N PHE A 126 -5.55 -6.69 -8.81
CA PHE A 126 -4.19 -6.14 -8.72
C PHE A 126 -3.74 -5.51 -10.05
N LEU A 127 -3.92 -6.23 -11.16
CA LEU A 127 -3.56 -5.72 -12.50
C LEU A 127 -4.47 -4.57 -12.94
N LYS A 128 -5.75 -4.55 -12.52
CA LYS A 128 -6.69 -3.46 -12.80
C LYS A 128 -6.17 -2.10 -12.33
N VAL A 129 -5.35 -2.04 -11.27
CA VAL A 129 -4.72 -0.78 -10.81
C VAL A 129 -3.85 -0.16 -11.91
N ALA A 130 -3.03 -0.97 -12.56
CA ALA A 130 -2.20 -0.54 -13.68
C ALA A 130 -3.02 -0.23 -14.93
N LEU A 131 -4.01 -1.07 -15.24
CA LEU A 131 -4.89 -0.87 -16.40
C LEU A 131 -5.70 0.43 -16.28
N LYS A 132 -6.04 0.84 -15.06
CA LYS A 132 -6.71 2.12 -14.78
C LYS A 132 -5.87 3.31 -15.20
N GLN A 133 -4.56 3.23 -14.98
CA GLN A 133 -3.63 4.24 -15.47
C GLN A 133 -3.45 4.17 -16.99
N ALA A 134 -3.30 2.97 -17.56
CA ALA A 134 -3.13 2.77 -19.00
C ALA A 134 -4.35 3.27 -19.80
N ARG A 135 -5.57 3.12 -19.27
CA ARG A 135 -6.84 3.55 -19.92
C ARG A 135 -6.94 5.07 -20.11
N ASN A 136 -6.14 5.87 -19.41
CA ASN A 136 -6.05 7.30 -19.69
C ASN A 136 -5.54 7.56 -21.12
N SER A 137 -4.81 6.62 -21.72
CA SER A 137 -4.42 6.67 -23.13
C SER A 137 -5.59 6.33 -24.06
N GLN A 138 -5.87 7.23 -25.01
CA GLN A 138 -6.87 6.99 -26.07
C GLN A 138 -6.50 5.78 -26.95
N LEU A 139 -5.21 5.60 -27.25
CA LEU A 139 -4.72 4.48 -28.06
C LEU A 139 -4.97 3.14 -27.37
N PHE A 140 -4.68 3.05 -26.07
CA PHE A 140 -4.93 1.82 -25.31
C PHE A 140 -6.41 1.50 -25.20
N ARG A 141 -7.26 2.51 -24.99
CA ARG A 141 -8.73 2.34 -25.03
C ARG A 141 -9.20 1.74 -26.36
N GLY A 142 -8.71 2.27 -27.48
CA GLY A 142 -9.02 1.76 -28.80
C GLY A 142 -8.64 0.29 -28.96
N LEU A 143 -7.40 -0.06 -28.56
CA LEU A 143 -6.90 -1.44 -28.62
C LEU A 143 -7.75 -2.42 -27.81
N VAL A 144 -8.09 -2.07 -26.56
CA VAL A 144 -8.94 -2.92 -25.69
C VAL A 144 -10.34 -3.08 -26.28
N THR A 145 -10.92 -2.00 -26.81
CA THR A 145 -12.26 -2.05 -27.42
C THR A 145 -12.28 -2.96 -28.64
N THR A 146 -11.25 -2.86 -29.50
CA THR A 146 -11.12 -3.72 -30.68
C THR A 146 -10.89 -5.18 -30.30
N ALA A 147 -9.95 -5.46 -29.39
CA ALA A 147 -9.63 -6.82 -28.98
C ALA A 147 -10.82 -7.53 -28.31
N SER A 148 -11.52 -6.82 -27.42
CA SER A 148 -12.73 -7.34 -26.76
C SER A 148 -13.95 -7.47 -27.67
N GLN A 149 -13.84 -7.15 -28.97
CA GLN A 149 -14.93 -7.13 -29.93
C GLN A 149 -16.10 -6.22 -29.50
N GLY A 150 -15.78 -5.11 -28.83
CA GLY A 150 -16.76 -4.15 -28.34
C GLY A 150 -17.45 -4.54 -27.03
N ARG A 151 -17.13 -5.69 -26.40
CA ARG A 151 -17.65 -6.05 -25.07
C ARG A 151 -17.21 -5.05 -24.00
N VAL A 152 -15.95 -4.64 -24.06
CA VAL A 152 -15.42 -3.56 -23.22
C VAL A 152 -15.43 -2.28 -24.03
N GLY A 153 -16.41 -1.43 -23.73
CA GLY A 153 -16.53 -0.12 -24.36
C GLY A 153 -15.54 0.90 -23.79
N PRO A 154 -15.36 2.05 -24.46
CA PRO A 154 -14.48 3.12 -24.00
C PRO A 154 -14.94 3.72 -22.67
N GLU A 155 -16.24 3.64 -22.34
CA GLU A 155 -16.85 4.14 -21.10
C GLU A 155 -16.98 3.07 -20.00
N THR A 156 -16.80 1.78 -20.31
CA THR A 156 -16.91 0.70 -19.32
C THR A 156 -15.88 0.87 -18.21
N GLU A 157 -16.35 1.03 -16.97
CA GLU A 157 -15.48 1.14 -15.80
C GLU A 157 -14.65 -0.12 -15.60
N ILE A 158 -13.36 0.05 -15.33
CA ILE A 158 -12.40 -1.06 -15.15
C ILE A 158 -12.78 -1.97 -13.97
N GLU A 159 -13.41 -1.40 -12.95
CA GLU A 159 -13.86 -2.17 -11.79
C GLU A 159 -14.85 -3.27 -12.22
N ASN A 160 -15.66 -3.00 -13.23
CA ASN A 160 -16.68 -3.91 -13.76
C ASN A 160 -16.14 -4.94 -14.76
N TRP A 161 -14.86 -4.88 -15.13
CA TRP A 161 -14.28 -5.86 -16.05
C TRP A 161 -14.23 -7.24 -15.40
N SER A 162 -14.54 -8.26 -16.18
CA SER A 162 -14.27 -9.65 -15.81
C SER A 162 -12.77 -9.92 -15.70
N GLU A 163 -12.42 -11.05 -15.08
CA GLU A 163 -11.05 -11.53 -14.98
C GLU A 163 -10.40 -11.71 -16.36
N ASP A 164 -11.12 -12.33 -17.30
CA ASP A 164 -10.63 -12.55 -18.66
C ASP A 164 -10.37 -11.23 -19.41
N GLU A 165 -11.25 -10.25 -19.27
CA GLU A 165 -11.07 -8.92 -19.88
C GLU A 165 -9.86 -8.19 -19.28
N ALA A 166 -9.64 -8.29 -17.98
CA ALA A 166 -8.46 -7.72 -17.33
C ALA A 166 -7.17 -8.39 -17.83
N PHE A 167 -7.17 -9.71 -18.00
CA PHE A 167 -6.00 -10.43 -18.49
C PHE A 167 -5.73 -10.23 -19.98
N GLU A 168 -6.77 -10.12 -20.79
CA GLU A 168 -6.65 -9.78 -22.22
C GLU A 168 -6.05 -8.37 -22.36
N ALA A 169 -6.60 -7.38 -21.65
CA ALA A 169 -6.08 -6.02 -21.65
C ALA A 169 -4.63 -5.94 -21.12
N TRP A 170 -4.31 -6.73 -20.09
CA TRP A 170 -2.94 -6.88 -19.59
C TRP A 170 -2.00 -7.45 -20.66
N GLY A 171 -2.45 -8.46 -21.41
CA GLY A 171 -1.70 -9.05 -22.52
C GLY A 171 -1.41 -8.03 -23.64
N LEU A 172 -2.35 -7.13 -23.94
CA LEU A 172 -2.12 -6.04 -24.90
C LEU A 172 -1.08 -5.02 -24.38
N LEU A 173 -1.09 -4.77 -23.08
CA LEU A 173 -0.20 -3.80 -22.45
C LEU A 173 1.25 -4.29 -22.40
N VAL A 174 1.49 -5.51 -21.90
CA VAL A 174 2.85 -6.00 -21.59
C VAL A 174 3.22 -7.32 -22.28
N GLY A 175 2.36 -7.83 -23.16
CA GLY A 175 2.48 -9.14 -23.79
C GLY A 175 1.93 -10.27 -22.91
N GLU A 176 1.50 -11.37 -23.52
CA GLU A 176 0.91 -12.52 -22.81
C GLU A 176 1.96 -13.30 -22.01
N ARG A 177 3.18 -13.44 -22.54
CA ARG A 177 4.24 -14.32 -21.99
C ARG A 177 5.59 -13.65 -21.95
N MET A 178 6.43 -14.03 -20.97
CA MET A 178 7.74 -13.40 -20.75
C MET A 178 8.74 -13.57 -21.91
N LYS A 179 8.85 -14.76 -22.51
CA LYS A 179 9.84 -15.07 -23.55
C LYS A 179 9.27 -15.92 -24.71
N GLY A 180 7.93 -15.96 -24.87
CA GLY A 180 7.21 -16.74 -25.89
C GLY A 180 7.01 -18.23 -25.54
N GLY A 181 6.24 -18.97 -26.35
CA GLY A 181 6.07 -20.43 -26.21
C GLY A 181 5.45 -20.90 -24.88
N LYS A 182 6.04 -21.92 -24.24
CA LYS A 182 5.58 -22.49 -22.96
C LYS A 182 6.05 -21.70 -21.71
N THR A 183 6.49 -20.45 -21.88
CA THR A 183 7.01 -19.64 -20.76
C THR A 183 5.89 -19.05 -19.90
N THR A 184 6.21 -18.67 -18.67
CA THR A 184 5.25 -18.10 -17.71
C THR A 184 4.51 -16.90 -18.29
N PHE A 185 3.20 -16.86 -18.04
CA PHE A 185 2.37 -15.69 -18.33
C PHE A 185 2.89 -14.45 -17.60
N THR A 186 2.86 -13.30 -18.24
CA THR A 186 3.32 -12.03 -17.64
C THR A 186 2.57 -11.71 -16.36
N ARG A 187 1.26 -11.91 -16.33
CA ARG A 187 0.41 -11.76 -15.12
C ARG A 187 0.92 -12.57 -13.93
N ASN A 188 1.22 -13.86 -14.17
CA ASN A 188 1.73 -14.77 -13.14
C ASN A 188 3.14 -14.41 -12.70
N TRP A 189 3.96 -13.93 -13.64
CA TRP A 189 5.30 -13.47 -13.33
C TRP A 189 5.26 -12.24 -12.42
N VAL A 190 4.43 -11.25 -12.74
CA VAL A 190 4.31 -10.01 -11.96
C VAL A 190 3.72 -10.29 -10.58
N TRP A 191 2.62 -11.04 -10.52
CA TRP A 191 1.99 -11.47 -9.27
C TRP A 191 3.02 -12.09 -8.32
N LYS A 192 3.69 -13.17 -8.75
CA LYS A 192 4.65 -13.90 -7.92
C LYS A 192 5.89 -13.08 -7.53
N ARG A 193 6.31 -12.12 -8.37
CA ARG A 193 7.57 -11.36 -8.14
C ARG A 193 7.40 -10.12 -7.31
N LEU A 194 6.18 -9.59 -7.23
CA LEU A 194 5.86 -8.40 -6.45
C LEU A 194 5.23 -8.73 -5.09
N ALA A 195 4.94 -10.00 -4.82
CA ALA A 195 4.57 -10.49 -3.50
C ALA A 195 5.70 -10.30 -2.48
N ASP A 196 5.34 -9.93 -1.26
CA ASP A 196 6.24 -9.93 -0.11
C ASP A 196 6.27 -11.31 0.59
N GLY A 197 6.90 -11.39 1.77
CA GLY A 197 7.06 -12.62 2.55
C GLY A 197 5.77 -13.10 3.21
N LYS A 198 4.73 -12.27 3.23
CA LYS A 198 3.39 -12.58 3.71
C LYS A 198 2.42 -12.89 2.57
N ASP A 199 2.93 -12.95 1.33
CA ASP A 199 2.12 -13.05 0.12
C ASP A 199 1.19 -11.85 -0.09
N ASP A 200 1.54 -10.69 0.50
CA ASP A 200 0.82 -9.44 0.27
C ASP A 200 1.32 -8.76 -1.02
N HIS A 201 0.38 -8.16 -1.74
CA HIS A 201 0.57 -7.62 -3.08
C HIS A 201 0.31 -6.11 -3.09
N SER A 202 1.35 -5.34 -2.81
CA SER A 202 1.26 -3.88 -2.82
C SER A 202 1.12 -3.34 -4.25
N PRO A 203 0.02 -2.63 -4.60
CA PRO A 203 -0.11 -1.99 -5.92
C PRO A 203 0.95 -0.93 -6.19
N ARG A 204 1.58 -0.40 -5.13
CA ARG A 204 2.70 0.53 -5.24
C ARG A 204 3.85 -0.09 -6.02
N TYR A 205 4.21 -1.34 -5.73
CA TYR A 205 5.29 -2.05 -6.42
C TYR A 205 4.96 -2.29 -7.89
N LEU A 206 3.71 -2.57 -8.21
CA LEU A 206 3.24 -2.71 -9.59
C LEU A 206 3.39 -1.39 -10.37
N LEU A 207 2.97 -0.28 -9.78
CA LEU A 207 3.07 1.04 -10.41
C LEU A 207 4.53 1.49 -10.55
N GLN A 208 5.38 1.27 -9.56
CA GLN A 208 6.82 1.54 -9.64
C GLN A 208 7.50 0.71 -10.72
N LEU A 209 7.15 -0.57 -10.84
CA LEU A 209 7.63 -1.44 -11.90
C LEU A 209 7.24 -0.88 -13.27
N LEU A 210 5.95 -0.62 -13.49
CA LEU A 210 5.47 -0.13 -14.77
C LEU A 210 6.02 1.25 -15.13
N HIS A 211 6.18 2.13 -14.15
CA HIS A 211 6.84 3.42 -14.36
C HIS A 211 8.26 3.24 -14.89
N SER A 212 9.06 2.39 -14.23
CA SER A 212 10.44 2.10 -14.65
C SER A 212 10.49 1.39 -16.00
N VAL A 213 9.55 0.49 -16.25
CA VAL A 213 9.39 -0.25 -17.51
C VAL A 213 9.06 0.68 -18.68
N VAL A 214 8.16 1.66 -18.50
CA VAL A 214 7.82 2.65 -19.53
C VAL A 214 9.03 3.52 -19.88
N GLU A 215 9.78 3.98 -18.88
CA GLU A 215 10.99 4.78 -19.13
C GLU A 215 12.07 3.97 -19.87
N TRP A 216 12.23 2.70 -19.51
CA TRP A 216 13.15 1.79 -20.22
C TRP A 216 12.69 1.51 -21.65
N GLU A 217 11.40 1.22 -21.88
CA GLU A 217 10.86 0.90 -23.20
C GLU A 217 10.97 2.09 -24.17
N LYS A 218 10.74 3.32 -23.70
CA LYS A 218 10.92 4.53 -24.52
C LYS A 218 12.32 4.65 -25.10
N LEU A 219 13.35 4.21 -24.36
CA LEU A 219 14.73 4.22 -24.80
C LEU A 219 15.03 3.03 -25.71
N GLU A 220 14.58 1.83 -25.32
CA GLU A 220 14.87 0.61 -26.07
C GLU A 220 14.13 0.56 -27.40
N HIS A 221 12.88 1.02 -27.49
CA HIS A 221 12.10 1.04 -28.72
C HIS A 221 12.76 1.90 -29.82
N LYS A 222 13.46 2.98 -29.44
CA LYS A 222 14.26 3.78 -30.40
C LYS A 222 15.44 3.01 -30.99
N ARG A 223 15.98 2.04 -30.25
CA ARG A 223 17.13 1.22 -30.65
C ARG A 223 16.71 -0.05 -31.38
N SER A 224 15.63 -0.67 -30.92
CA SER A 224 15.05 -1.91 -31.42
C SER A 224 13.53 -1.80 -31.34
N PRO A 225 12.88 -1.38 -32.44
CA PRO A 225 11.42 -1.33 -32.52
C PRO A 225 10.79 -2.68 -32.17
N TYR A 226 9.63 -2.63 -31.52
CA TYR A 226 8.89 -3.80 -31.07
C TYR A 226 7.40 -3.52 -31.14
N ASP A 227 6.67 -4.37 -31.86
CA ASP A 227 5.25 -4.17 -32.15
C ASP A 227 4.34 -5.27 -31.57
N GLY A 228 4.88 -6.16 -30.72
CA GLY A 228 4.12 -7.30 -30.18
C GLY A 228 3.16 -6.95 -29.03
N SER A 229 3.43 -5.84 -28.33
CA SER A 229 2.60 -5.25 -27.27
C SER A 229 3.10 -3.82 -27.01
N ILE A 230 2.38 -3.03 -26.20
CA ILE A 230 2.78 -1.64 -25.92
C ILE A 230 4.15 -1.59 -25.23
N VAL A 231 4.41 -2.51 -24.30
CA VAL A 231 5.71 -2.67 -23.65
C VAL A 231 6.16 -4.11 -23.72
N ARG A 232 7.42 -4.35 -24.12
CA ARG A 232 7.91 -5.73 -24.27
C ARG A 232 8.02 -6.42 -22.89
N PRO A 233 7.63 -7.70 -22.77
CA PRO A 233 7.66 -8.42 -21.49
C PRO A 233 9.04 -8.42 -20.80
N ARG A 234 10.13 -8.46 -21.59
CA ARG A 234 11.51 -8.43 -21.09
C ARG A 234 11.81 -7.19 -20.24
N ALA A 235 11.15 -6.06 -20.51
CA ALA A 235 11.34 -4.83 -19.76
C ALA A 235 11.07 -5.03 -18.25
N MET A 236 10.08 -5.85 -17.90
CA MET A 236 9.74 -6.14 -16.49
C MET A 236 10.89 -6.84 -15.76
N GLU A 237 11.53 -7.81 -16.40
CA GLU A 237 12.69 -8.52 -15.83
C GLU A 237 13.88 -7.58 -15.65
N VAL A 238 14.12 -6.69 -16.62
CA VAL A 238 15.22 -5.72 -16.59
C VAL A 238 15.01 -4.63 -15.53
N CYS A 239 13.76 -4.22 -15.29
CA CYS A 239 13.43 -3.12 -14.38
C CYS A 239 13.18 -3.57 -12.92
N LEU A 240 12.90 -4.85 -12.68
CA LEU A 240 12.67 -5.39 -11.34
C LEU A 240 13.78 -5.04 -10.32
N PRO A 241 15.09 -5.05 -10.67
CA PRO A 241 16.14 -4.65 -9.72
C PRO A 241 15.98 -3.23 -9.17
N LYS A 242 15.49 -2.28 -9.98
CA LYS A 242 15.27 -0.90 -9.54
C LYS A 242 14.12 -0.82 -8.53
N VAL A 243 13.00 -1.48 -8.84
CA VAL A 243 11.84 -1.57 -7.91
C VAL A 243 12.25 -2.25 -6.61
N SER A 244 13.09 -3.28 -6.70
CA SER A 244 13.61 -3.96 -5.52
C SER A 244 14.40 -3.03 -4.61
N GLN A 245 15.21 -2.13 -5.17
CA GLN A 245 15.97 -1.13 -4.42
C GLN A 245 15.04 -0.11 -3.75
N GLU A 246 14.02 0.39 -4.48
CA GLU A 246 13.03 1.32 -3.94
C GLU A 246 12.22 0.67 -2.80
N ALA A 247 11.79 -0.58 -2.97
CA ALA A 247 11.04 -1.32 -1.97
C ALA A 247 11.87 -1.56 -0.69
N LEU A 248 13.12 -2.01 -0.83
CA LEU A 248 14.01 -2.20 0.31
C LEU A 248 14.38 -0.86 0.97
N GLY A 249 14.55 0.21 0.20
CA GLY A 249 14.83 1.56 0.71
C GLY A 249 13.69 2.10 1.57
N ALA A 250 12.46 2.05 1.07
CA ALA A 250 11.28 2.46 1.83
C ALA A 250 11.12 1.64 3.12
N LEU A 251 11.40 0.34 3.06
CA LEU A 251 11.36 -0.53 4.22
C LEU A 251 12.45 -0.21 5.24
N ALA A 252 13.67 0.12 4.80
CA ALA A 252 14.77 0.49 5.69
C ALA A 252 14.56 1.87 6.33
N GLU A 253 13.93 2.82 5.63
CA GLU A 253 13.50 4.10 6.20
C GLU A 253 12.47 3.91 7.32
N GLU A 254 11.55 2.96 7.14
CA GLU A 254 10.50 2.68 8.12
C GLU A 254 10.99 1.83 9.30
N PHE A 255 11.84 0.84 9.03
CA PHE A 255 12.32 -0.16 9.98
C PHE A 255 13.85 -0.19 10.02
N GLY A 256 14.49 0.94 10.33
CA GLY A 256 15.95 1.04 10.42
C GLY A 256 16.61 0.06 11.41
N GLU A 257 15.84 -0.48 12.35
CA GLU A 257 16.24 -1.53 13.29
C GLU A 257 16.65 -2.84 12.56
N LEU A 258 16.16 -3.07 11.33
CA LEU A 258 16.49 -4.25 10.52
C LEU A 258 17.86 -4.17 9.83
N ASP A 259 18.53 -3.02 9.84
CA ASP A 259 19.82 -2.81 9.17
C ASP A 259 20.87 -3.90 9.47
N PRO A 260 21.07 -4.37 10.72
CA PRO A 260 22.01 -5.44 11.01
C PRO A 260 21.66 -6.74 10.27
N LEU A 261 20.38 -7.10 10.24
CA LEU A 261 19.91 -8.28 9.52
C LEU A 261 20.07 -8.11 8.00
N LEU A 262 19.71 -6.96 7.44
CA LEU A 262 19.85 -6.72 5.99
C LEU A 262 21.31 -6.82 5.54
N LYS A 263 22.26 -6.30 6.35
CA LYS A 263 23.70 -6.46 6.09
C LYS A 263 24.13 -7.91 6.17
N HIS A 264 23.63 -8.66 7.15
CA HIS A 264 23.93 -10.08 7.30
C HIS A 264 23.40 -10.92 6.14
N LEU A 265 22.15 -10.66 5.68
CA LEU A 265 21.57 -11.34 4.51
C LEU A 265 22.44 -11.14 3.25
N ARG A 266 22.96 -9.93 3.02
CA ARG A 266 23.88 -9.66 1.91
C ARG A 266 25.16 -10.51 1.98
N GLN A 267 25.64 -10.84 3.18
CA GLN A 267 26.82 -11.70 3.38
C GLN A 267 26.51 -13.17 3.08
N ILE A 268 25.31 -13.66 3.42
CA ILE A 268 24.84 -15.00 3.03
C ILE A 268 24.83 -15.16 1.50
N GLY A 269 24.39 -14.11 0.80
CA GLY A 269 24.51 -14.00 -0.66
C GLY A 269 23.57 -14.91 -1.47
N SER A 270 22.68 -15.66 -0.82
CA SER A 270 21.70 -16.51 -1.50
C SER A 270 20.42 -16.73 -0.72
N THR A 271 19.33 -17.02 -1.44
CA THR A 271 18.04 -17.44 -0.89
C THR A 271 17.54 -18.69 -1.64
N PRO A 272 16.85 -19.63 -0.96
CA PRO A 272 16.65 -19.76 0.49
C PRO A 272 17.92 -20.15 1.26
N PHE A 273 17.96 -19.83 2.56
CA PHE A 273 19.10 -20.07 3.47
C PHE A 273 18.64 -20.77 4.75
N GLN A 274 19.56 -21.38 5.50
CA GLN A 274 19.23 -22.15 6.70
C GLN A 274 18.96 -21.24 7.90
N ALA A 275 17.99 -21.61 8.73
CA ALA A 275 17.65 -20.85 9.94
C ALA A 275 18.83 -20.66 10.90
N ARG A 276 19.79 -21.60 10.89
CA ARG A 276 21.03 -21.50 11.68
C ARG A 276 21.90 -20.30 11.32
N GLU A 277 21.79 -19.79 10.10
CA GLU A 277 22.60 -18.68 9.62
C GLU A 277 22.17 -17.34 10.24
N VAL A 278 20.98 -17.27 10.87
CA VAL A 278 20.41 -16.04 11.46
C VAL A 278 20.04 -16.19 12.95
N ARG A 279 20.52 -17.24 13.62
CA ARG A 279 20.17 -17.54 15.03
C ARG A 279 20.51 -16.40 16.00
N ASP A 280 21.60 -15.69 15.75
CA ASP A 280 22.07 -14.61 16.62
C ASP A 280 21.23 -13.32 16.49
N LEU A 281 20.24 -13.30 15.59
CA LEU A 281 19.40 -12.15 15.25
C LEU A 281 17.91 -12.46 15.42
N GLU A 282 17.54 -13.31 16.37
CA GLU A 282 16.16 -13.83 16.54
C GLU A 282 15.08 -12.74 16.57
N ASP A 283 15.29 -11.66 17.33
CA ASP A 283 14.36 -10.52 17.40
C ASP A 283 14.18 -9.83 16.04
N LEU A 284 15.27 -9.64 15.30
CA LEU A 284 15.22 -9.04 13.96
C LEU A 284 14.59 -9.98 12.94
N VAL A 285 14.77 -11.30 13.10
CA VAL A 285 14.10 -12.30 12.26
C VAL A 285 12.59 -12.27 12.49
N MET A 286 12.14 -12.16 13.74
CA MET A 286 10.71 -11.99 14.05
C MET A 286 10.15 -10.73 13.39
N LEU A 287 10.82 -9.59 13.55
CA LEU A 287 10.41 -8.34 12.92
C LEU A 287 10.42 -8.45 11.38
N ALA A 288 11.46 -9.04 10.79
CA ALA A 288 11.57 -9.21 9.34
C ALA A 288 10.45 -10.10 8.75
N ARG A 289 9.97 -11.08 9.51
CA ARG A 289 8.79 -11.88 9.15
C ARG A 289 7.51 -11.08 9.29
N GLU A 290 7.41 -10.25 10.34
CA GLU A 290 6.27 -9.35 10.53
C GLU A 290 6.17 -8.29 9.43
N VAL A 291 7.28 -7.79 8.89
CA VAL A 291 7.26 -6.80 7.81
C VAL A 291 7.36 -7.40 6.41
N GLY A 292 7.36 -8.73 6.28
CA GLY A 292 7.35 -9.43 5.00
C GLY A 292 8.70 -9.46 4.26
N VAL A 293 9.83 -9.15 4.90
CA VAL A 293 11.18 -9.30 4.30
C VAL A 293 11.61 -10.76 4.24
N LEU A 294 11.13 -11.57 5.20
CA LEU A 294 11.43 -13.00 5.29
C LEU A 294 10.15 -13.82 5.37
N SER A 295 10.18 -15.01 4.79
CA SER A 295 9.15 -16.02 4.96
C SER A 295 9.76 -17.40 5.20
N VAL A 296 8.94 -18.31 5.73
CA VAL A 296 9.33 -19.71 5.95
C VAL A 296 9.34 -20.41 4.60
N TYR A 297 10.48 -20.98 4.23
CA TYR A 297 10.62 -21.78 3.02
C TYR A 297 10.41 -23.27 3.31
N GLU A 298 10.94 -23.75 4.43
CA GLU A 298 10.88 -25.15 4.85
C GLU A 298 10.79 -25.22 6.38
N GLY A 299 9.93 -26.11 6.89
CA GLY A 299 9.62 -26.25 8.31
C GLY A 299 8.23 -25.74 8.69
N THR A 300 7.99 -25.59 9.99
CA THR A 300 6.76 -25.01 10.54
C THR A 300 7.04 -23.64 11.13
N GLU A 301 5.98 -22.88 11.43
CA GLU A 301 6.06 -21.58 12.13
C GLU A 301 6.88 -21.65 13.43
N ASP A 302 6.77 -22.76 14.16
CA ASP A 302 7.46 -23.01 15.44
C ASP A 302 8.88 -23.61 15.26
N ARG A 303 9.14 -24.26 14.13
CA ARG A 303 10.42 -24.91 13.85
C ARG A 303 10.81 -24.71 12.40
N VAL A 304 11.39 -23.55 12.13
CA VAL A 304 11.85 -23.16 10.80
C VAL A 304 13.20 -23.81 10.49
N GLU A 305 13.28 -24.50 9.35
CA GLU A 305 14.53 -25.08 8.86
C GLU A 305 15.23 -24.14 7.88
N ARG A 306 14.45 -23.52 6.98
CA ARG A 306 14.96 -22.56 6.00
C ARG A 306 14.04 -21.35 5.87
N TYR A 307 14.66 -20.19 5.75
CA TYR A 307 13.99 -18.95 5.38
C TYR A 307 14.23 -18.64 3.90
N THR A 308 13.30 -17.90 3.31
CA THR A 308 13.48 -17.29 2.00
C THR A 308 13.23 -15.79 2.04
N VAL A 309 13.98 -15.07 1.21
CA VAL A 309 13.71 -13.67 0.88
C VAL A 309 12.84 -13.63 -0.38
N PRO A 310 11.71 -12.91 -0.36
CA PRO A 310 10.86 -12.68 -1.52
C PRO A 310 11.60 -12.02 -2.68
N GLU A 311 11.11 -12.25 -3.89
CA GLU A 311 11.77 -11.74 -5.09
C GLU A 311 11.79 -10.20 -5.16
N ILE A 312 10.81 -9.54 -4.56
CA ILE A 312 10.75 -8.08 -4.47
C ILE A 312 11.95 -7.50 -3.70
N TYR A 313 12.55 -8.22 -2.74
CA TYR A 313 13.73 -7.74 -1.99
C TYR A 313 15.04 -8.40 -2.44
N ARG A 314 14.96 -9.53 -3.15
CA ARG A 314 16.11 -10.37 -3.51
C ARG A 314 17.20 -9.61 -4.27
N HIS A 315 16.82 -8.77 -5.24
CA HIS A 315 17.77 -8.04 -6.06
C HIS A 315 18.51 -6.96 -5.27
N ALA A 316 17.81 -6.19 -4.44
CA ALA A 316 18.41 -5.16 -3.60
C ALA A 316 19.32 -5.72 -2.49
N LEU A 317 19.09 -6.96 -2.08
CA LEU A 317 19.97 -7.70 -1.15
C LEU A 317 21.09 -8.48 -1.86
N ASN A 318 21.22 -8.38 -3.18
CA ASN A 318 22.22 -9.10 -3.99
C ASN A 318 22.21 -10.62 -3.77
N LEU A 319 21.02 -11.20 -3.57
CA LEU A 319 20.89 -12.63 -3.28
C LEU A 319 20.76 -13.45 -4.57
N GLY A 320 21.64 -14.44 -4.72
CA GLY A 320 21.50 -15.49 -5.71
C GLY A 320 20.38 -16.49 -5.35
N ARG A 321 19.98 -17.32 -6.31
CA ARG A 321 19.07 -18.44 -6.06
C ARG A 321 19.86 -19.72 -5.85
N ARG A 322 19.64 -20.41 -4.74
CA ARG A 322 20.17 -21.77 -4.52
C ARG A 322 19.02 -22.76 -4.43
N GLY A 323 18.96 -23.72 -5.35
CA GLY A 323 18.04 -24.86 -5.26
C GLY A 323 16.57 -24.54 -5.53
N GLN A 324 16.26 -23.65 -6.49
CA GLN A 324 14.96 -23.74 -7.16
C GLN A 324 15.05 -24.90 -8.17
N VAL A 325 14.57 -26.08 -7.76
CA VAL A 325 14.17 -27.13 -8.71
C VAL A 325 12.86 -26.70 -9.36
#